data_AF-A0ABD3PAX6-F1
#
_entry.id   AF-A0ABD3PAX6-F1
#
_cell.length_a   1.000
_cell.length_b   1.000
_cell.length_c   1.000
_cell.angle_alpha   90.00
_cell.angle_beta   90.00
_cell.angle_gamma   90.00
#
_symmetry.space_group_name_H-M   'P 1'
#
loop_
_entity.id
_entity.type
_entity.pdbx_description
1 polymer ?
#
loop_
_entity_poly.entity_id
_entity_poly.type
_entity_poly.pdbx_seq_one_letter_code
_entity_poly.pdbx_strand_id
1 'polypeptide(L)'
;MHPYRLEMTSRPFPREDEDDANLASRWRRRVSIYLGKELTRIRSPPRLGEEGEEGEGGPILVNLASEEYSSCIDANLLPRNAIFLNVVFLHAGRVISVHAKRARGCMARYLAEVGARTLRDVCDFDREGYRCVAFADGNMWKEDAGKKCDSDAKIMRVIFDRDVAKWDAKRSASDSKKQNASKKTKKL
;
A
#
# COMPACT_ATOMS: atom_id res chain seq x y z
N MET A 1 13.76 -19.48 -14.85
CA MET A 1 12.41 -20.04 -14.64
C MET A 1 11.90 -20.52 -15.99
N HIS A 2 11.25 -21.69 -16.09
CA HIS A 2 10.63 -22.16 -17.35
C HIS A 2 9.32 -21.37 -17.59
N PRO A 3 8.88 -21.16 -18.85
CA PRO A 3 7.61 -20.49 -19.12
C PRO A 3 6.45 -21.31 -18.56
N TYR A 4 5.54 -20.66 -17.83
CA TYR A 4 4.34 -21.26 -17.27
C TYR A 4 3.18 -20.26 -17.24
N ARG A 5 1.94 -20.78 -17.14
CA ARG A 5 0.74 -19.99 -16.86
C ARG A 5 -0.08 -20.72 -15.81
N LEU A 6 -0.07 -20.21 -14.58
CA LEU A 6 -0.75 -20.82 -13.44
C LEU A 6 -1.12 -19.71 -12.45
N GLU A 7 -2.32 -19.16 -12.59
CA GLU A 7 -2.80 -18.03 -11.79
C GLU A 7 -3.27 -18.49 -10.41
N MET A 8 -3.16 -17.64 -9.39
CA MET A 8 -3.43 -18.03 -8.00
C MET A 8 -4.90 -18.40 -7.72
N THR A 9 -5.83 -17.90 -8.54
CA THR A 9 -7.25 -18.27 -8.51
C THR A 9 -7.56 -19.63 -9.13
N SER A 10 -6.59 -20.26 -9.81
CA SER A 10 -6.80 -21.55 -10.47
C SER A 10 -7.14 -22.64 -9.46
N ARG A 11 -8.02 -23.57 -9.84
CA ARG A 11 -8.31 -24.75 -9.02
C ARG A 11 -7.09 -25.68 -9.03
N PRO A 12 -6.59 -26.11 -7.87
CA PRO A 12 -5.48 -27.05 -7.80
C PRO A 12 -5.87 -28.43 -8.32
N PHE A 13 -4.87 -29.19 -8.75
CA PHE A 13 -5.05 -30.63 -8.89
C PHE A 13 -5.44 -31.24 -7.54
N PRO A 14 -6.52 -32.05 -7.48
CA PRO A 14 -6.98 -32.68 -6.26
C PRO A 14 -5.88 -33.52 -5.61
N ARG A 15 -5.86 -33.55 -4.28
CA ARG A 15 -5.10 -34.51 -3.49
C ARG A 15 -6.07 -35.25 -2.59
N GLU A 16 -5.70 -36.48 -2.22
CA GLU A 16 -6.56 -37.40 -1.47
C GLU A 16 -7.06 -36.81 -0.12
N ASP A 17 -6.33 -35.83 0.45
CA ASP A 17 -6.61 -35.25 1.77
C ASP A 17 -6.75 -33.70 1.81
N GLU A 18 -6.81 -33.01 0.67
CA GLU A 18 -6.90 -31.53 0.62
C GLU A 18 -8.00 -31.04 -0.34
N ASP A 19 -9.05 -30.40 0.19
CA ASP A 19 -10.08 -29.70 -0.60
C ASP A 19 -9.78 -28.20 -0.69
N ASP A 20 -8.63 -27.88 -1.30
CA ASP A 20 -8.24 -26.51 -1.57
C ASP A 20 -9.11 -25.91 -2.68
N ALA A 21 -9.82 -24.83 -2.36
CA ALA A 21 -10.66 -24.12 -3.33
C ALA A 21 -9.85 -23.55 -4.50
N ASN A 22 -8.62 -23.07 -4.25
CA ASN A 22 -7.73 -22.49 -5.25
C ASN A 22 -6.25 -22.59 -4.82
N LEU A 23 -5.34 -22.18 -5.71
CA LEU A 23 -3.90 -22.19 -5.38
C LEU A 23 -3.55 -21.24 -4.24
N ALA A 24 -4.31 -20.16 -4.02
CA ALA A 24 -4.07 -19.27 -2.88
C ALA A 24 -4.23 -20.02 -1.55
N SER A 25 -5.29 -20.82 -1.37
CA SER A 25 -5.49 -21.62 -0.16
C SER A 25 -4.37 -22.65 0.00
N ARG A 26 -4.04 -23.35 -1.09
CA ARG A 26 -2.99 -24.38 -1.12
C ARG A 26 -1.63 -23.88 -0.69
N TRP A 27 -1.25 -22.69 -1.16
CA TRP A 27 0.07 -22.11 -0.89
C TRP A 27 0.08 -21.25 0.37
N ARG A 28 -1.09 -20.94 0.95
CA ARG A 28 -1.26 -19.93 1.99
C ARG A 28 -0.26 -20.09 3.12
N ARG A 29 -0.26 -21.28 3.74
CA ARG A 29 0.62 -21.59 4.87
C ARG A 29 2.10 -21.52 4.48
N ARG A 30 2.47 -22.10 3.33
CA ARG A 30 3.88 -22.21 2.91
C ARG A 30 4.49 -20.84 2.58
N VAL A 31 3.77 -20.02 1.82
CA VAL A 31 4.21 -18.68 1.44
C VAL A 31 4.32 -17.79 2.67
N SER A 32 3.33 -17.82 3.55
CA SER A 32 3.33 -16.99 4.77
C SER A 32 4.48 -17.36 5.72
N ILE A 33 4.72 -18.66 5.95
CA ILE A 33 5.86 -19.12 6.77
C ILE A 33 7.20 -18.70 6.14
N TYR A 34 7.33 -18.82 4.82
CA TYR A 34 8.55 -18.42 4.12
C TYR A 34 8.81 -16.92 4.28
N LEU A 35 7.81 -16.08 3.98
CA LEU A 35 7.91 -14.64 4.16
C LEU A 35 8.20 -14.27 5.62
N GLY A 36 7.54 -14.93 6.57
CA GLY A 36 7.79 -14.70 7.99
C GLY A 36 9.23 -14.96 8.40
N LYS A 37 9.86 -16.05 7.89
CA LYS A 37 11.28 -16.33 8.11
C LYS A 37 12.18 -15.26 7.49
N GLU A 38 11.88 -14.77 6.30
CA GLU A 38 12.65 -13.69 5.70
C GLU A 38 12.52 -12.39 6.49
N LEU A 39 11.32 -12.05 6.97
CA LEU A 39 11.09 -10.87 7.81
C LEU A 39 11.88 -10.94 9.13
N THR A 40 12.01 -12.11 9.76
CA THR A 40 12.85 -12.25 10.97
C THR A 40 14.35 -12.06 10.74
N ARG A 41 14.82 -12.22 9.50
CA ARG A 41 16.23 -12.05 9.15
C ARG A 41 16.59 -10.59 8.87
N ILE A 42 15.60 -9.75 8.61
CA ILE A 42 15.81 -8.31 8.47
C ILE A 42 16.18 -7.79 9.86
N ARG A 43 17.47 -7.48 10.05
CA ARG A 43 17.98 -6.84 11.26
C ARG A 43 17.26 -5.49 11.41
N SER A 44 16.34 -5.35 12.38
CA SER A 44 15.76 -4.06 12.75
C SER A 44 16.88 -3.05 13.04
N PRO A 45 16.76 -1.77 12.61
CA PRO A 45 15.65 -0.92 13.08
C PRO A 45 14.90 -0.21 11.94
N PRO A 46 13.61 0.10 12.16
CA PRO A 46 13.28 1.52 12.20
C PRO A 46 12.26 1.89 13.29
N ARG A 47 12.54 3.02 13.92
CA ARG A 47 11.71 3.72 14.90
C ARG A 47 10.37 4.11 14.28
N LEU A 48 9.28 3.92 15.02
CA LEU A 48 8.04 4.64 14.77
C LEU A 48 8.08 5.89 15.66
N GLY A 49 8.38 7.06 15.11
CA GLY A 49 8.28 8.32 15.84
C GLY A 49 9.12 9.46 15.27
N GLU A 50 8.45 10.59 14.97
CA GLU A 50 9.08 11.89 15.18
C GLU A 50 9.21 12.04 16.70
N GLU A 51 10.44 12.28 17.17
CA GLU A 51 10.80 12.53 18.57
C GLU A 51 10.80 11.31 19.54
N GLY A 52 12.01 10.88 19.91
CA GLY A 52 12.33 10.56 21.31
C GLY A 52 12.02 9.18 21.88
N GLU A 53 11.14 8.36 21.32
CA GLU A 53 10.84 7.04 21.89
C GLU A 53 11.51 5.89 21.10
N GLU A 54 12.41 5.14 21.77
CA GLU A 54 12.96 3.89 21.27
C GLU A 54 11.90 2.77 21.33
N GLY A 55 10.91 2.84 20.44
CA GLY A 55 9.92 1.77 20.26
C GLY A 55 10.47 0.62 19.42
N GLU A 56 10.15 -0.62 19.80
CA GLU A 56 10.37 -1.84 19.03
C GLU A 56 9.54 -1.84 17.72
N GLY A 57 10.06 -1.18 16.68
CA GLY A 57 9.49 -1.30 15.34
C GLY A 57 9.74 -2.68 14.74
N GLY A 58 8.68 -3.38 14.33
CA GLY A 58 8.77 -4.63 13.59
C GLY A 58 9.01 -4.44 12.08
N PRO A 59 9.34 -5.52 11.34
CA PRO A 59 9.62 -5.44 9.91
C PRO A 59 8.36 -5.11 9.11
N ILE A 60 8.53 -4.36 8.01
CA ILE A 60 7.43 -3.92 7.14
C ILE A 60 7.41 -4.75 5.86
N LEU A 61 6.31 -5.46 5.62
CA LEU A 61 6.00 -6.14 4.37
C LEU A 61 5.06 -5.25 3.53
N VAL A 62 5.61 -4.53 2.55
CA VAL A 62 4.84 -3.67 1.65
C VAL A 62 4.16 -4.52 0.56
N ASN A 63 2.83 -4.60 0.61
CA ASN A 63 2.03 -5.34 -0.36
C ASN A 63 1.76 -4.50 -1.63
N LEU A 64 2.55 -4.75 -2.66
CA LEU A 64 2.35 -4.22 -4.02
C LEU A 64 1.77 -5.26 -4.99
N ALA A 65 1.36 -6.43 -4.51
CA ALA A 65 0.71 -7.43 -5.33
C ALA A 65 -0.76 -7.08 -5.61
N SER A 66 -1.39 -7.76 -6.56
CA SER A 66 -2.86 -7.75 -6.66
C SER A 66 -3.49 -8.61 -5.57
N GLU A 67 -4.75 -8.34 -5.23
CA GLU A 67 -5.48 -9.09 -4.20
C GLU A 67 -5.47 -10.60 -4.48
N GLU A 68 -5.63 -10.99 -5.75
CA GLU A 68 -5.53 -12.39 -6.18
C GLU A 68 -4.23 -13.06 -5.68
N TYR A 69 -3.09 -12.40 -5.84
CA TYR A 69 -1.79 -12.96 -5.47
C TYR A 69 -1.52 -12.80 -3.97
N SER A 70 -1.87 -11.66 -3.36
CA SER A 70 -1.67 -11.45 -1.93
C SER A 70 -2.64 -12.22 -1.03
N SER A 71 -3.73 -12.78 -1.60
CA SER A 71 -4.70 -13.59 -0.86
C SER A 71 -4.10 -14.87 -0.25
N CYS A 72 -2.95 -15.32 -0.77
CA CYS A 72 -2.19 -16.44 -0.19
C CYS A 72 -1.31 -16.03 1.00
N ILE A 73 -1.34 -14.76 1.43
CA ILE A 73 -0.61 -14.31 2.61
C ILE A 73 -1.57 -14.32 3.81
N ASP A 74 -1.18 -15.05 4.84
CA ASP A 74 -1.79 -15.05 6.15
C ASP A 74 -0.97 -14.19 7.11
N ALA A 75 -1.52 -13.04 7.47
CA ALA A 75 -0.87 -12.13 8.40
C ALA A 75 -0.63 -12.77 9.79
N ASN A 76 -1.47 -13.74 10.20
CA ASN A 76 -1.32 -14.43 11.49
C ASN A 76 -0.07 -15.30 11.57
N LEU A 77 0.50 -15.65 10.42
CA LEU A 77 1.71 -16.46 10.32
C LEU A 77 2.97 -15.61 10.13
N LEU A 78 2.84 -14.28 10.11
CA LEU A 78 3.97 -13.35 10.10
C LEU A 78 4.49 -13.14 11.55
N PRO A 79 5.73 -12.65 11.72
CA PRO A 79 6.31 -12.42 13.03
C PRO A 79 5.49 -11.39 13.84
N ARG A 80 5.55 -11.50 15.17
CA ARG A 80 4.98 -10.48 16.07
C ARG A 80 5.53 -9.10 15.71
N ASN A 81 4.68 -8.08 15.82
CA ASN A 81 4.98 -6.69 15.47
C ASN A 81 5.27 -6.41 13.99
N ALA A 82 5.24 -7.41 13.11
CA ALA A 82 5.38 -7.18 11.67
C ALA A 82 4.21 -6.34 11.14
N ILE A 83 4.49 -5.44 10.20
CA ILE A 83 3.47 -4.63 9.54
C ILE A 83 3.24 -5.18 8.14
N PHE A 84 2.03 -5.68 7.85
CA PHE A 84 1.60 -6.00 6.51
C PHE A 84 0.87 -4.79 5.90
N LEU A 85 1.57 -4.02 5.06
CA LEU A 85 1.09 -2.75 4.55
C LEU A 85 0.44 -2.89 3.17
N ASN A 86 -0.90 -2.82 3.11
CA ASN A 86 -1.67 -2.77 1.87
C ASN A 86 -1.59 -1.38 1.24
N VAL A 87 -1.07 -1.30 0.01
CA VAL A 87 -0.98 -0.04 -0.74
C VAL A 87 -2.11 0.03 -1.78
N VAL A 88 -2.92 1.08 -1.69
CA VAL A 88 -4.03 1.32 -2.63
C VAL A 88 -3.73 2.51 -3.52
N PHE A 89 -3.77 2.31 -4.83
CA PHE A 89 -3.61 3.38 -5.81
C PHE A 89 -4.96 3.77 -6.42
N LEU A 90 -5.32 5.04 -6.27
CA LEU A 90 -6.53 5.65 -6.79
C LEU A 90 -6.20 6.64 -7.92
N HIS A 91 -7.14 6.82 -8.82
CA HIS A 91 -7.18 7.91 -9.78
C HIS A 91 -8.53 8.59 -9.60
N ALA A 92 -8.51 9.81 -9.06
CA ALA A 92 -9.73 10.58 -8.77
C ALA A 92 -10.69 9.79 -7.87
N GLY A 93 -10.17 9.27 -6.75
CA GLY A 93 -10.93 8.54 -5.74
C GLY A 93 -11.28 7.10 -6.09
N ARG A 94 -10.88 6.57 -7.26
CA ARG A 94 -11.26 5.23 -7.73
C ARG A 94 -10.05 4.38 -8.13
N VAL A 95 -10.08 3.08 -7.83
CA VAL A 95 -9.07 2.14 -8.31
C VAL A 95 -9.29 1.87 -9.80
N ILE A 96 -8.31 2.17 -10.63
CA ILE A 96 -8.28 1.79 -12.05
C ILE A 96 -7.16 0.78 -12.25
N SER A 97 -7.52 -0.45 -12.64
CA SER A 97 -6.63 -1.61 -12.61
C SER A 97 -5.32 -1.42 -13.40
N VAL A 98 -5.38 -0.86 -14.60
CA VAL A 98 -4.20 -0.59 -15.45
C VAL A 98 -3.24 0.37 -14.76
N HIS A 99 -3.77 1.45 -14.18
CA HIS A 99 -2.96 2.44 -13.47
C HIS A 99 -2.41 1.91 -12.16
N ALA A 100 -3.22 1.18 -11.38
CA ALA A 100 -2.76 0.54 -10.15
C ALA A 100 -1.63 -0.47 -10.42
N LYS A 101 -1.73 -1.28 -11.48
CA LYS A 101 -0.68 -2.23 -11.89
C LYS A 101 0.63 -1.49 -12.22
N ARG A 102 0.56 -0.40 -12.97
CA ARG A 102 1.73 0.43 -13.30
C ARG A 102 2.33 1.10 -12.06
N ALA A 103 1.48 1.68 -11.21
CA ALA A 103 1.88 2.38 -10.00
C ALA A 103 2.59 1.44 -9.01
N ARG A 104 2.12 0.19 -8.87
CA ARG A 104 2.80 -0.85 -8.07
C ARG A 104 4.24 -1.10 -8.52
N GLY A 105 4.45 -1.29 -9.82
CA GLY A 105 5.81 -1.44 -10.36
C GLY A 105 6.67 -0.19 -10.16
N CYS A 106 6.08 0.99 -10.33
CA CYS A 106 6.76 2.27 -10.10
C CYS A 106 7.17 2.45 -8.62
N MET A 107 6.30 2.12 -7.67
CA MET A 107 6.60 2.18 -6.24
C MET A 107 7.65 1.15 -5.85
N ALA A 108 7.56 -0.09 -6.36
CA ALA A 108 8.58 -1.11 -6.09
C ALA A 108 9.98 -0.64 -6.49
N ARG A 109 10.08 -0.02 -7.67
CA ARG A 109 11.33 0.60 -8.15
C ARG A 109 11.77 1.74 -7.24
N TYR A 110 10.88 2.67 -6.92
CA TYR A 110 11.19 3.81 -6.04
C TYR A 110 11.71 3.37 -4.68
N LEU A 111 11.04 2.42 -4.01
CA LEU A 111 11.43 1.93 -2.69
C LEU A 111 12.83 1.30 -2.72
N ALA A 112 13.19 0.61 -3.80
CA ALA A 112 14.53 0.08 -4.00
C ALA A 112 15.56 1.19 -4.25
N GLU A 113 15.23 2.20 -5.08
CA GLU A 113 16.13 3.32 -5.41
C GLU A 113 16.48 4.17 -4.19
N VAL A 114 15.53 4.45 -3.30
CA VAL A 114 15.76 5.26 -2.09
C VAL A 114 16.22 4.43 -0.88
N GLY A 115 16.27 3.10 -1.03
CA GLY A 115 16.62 2.20 0.06
C GLY A 115 15.65 2.28 1.24
N ALA A 116 14.34 2.38 0.96
CA ALA A 116 13.29 2.62 1.95
C ALA A 116 13.38 1.64 3.14
N ARG A 117 13.15 2.17 4.34
CA ARG A 117 13.16 1.45 5.63
C ARG A 117 11.93 1.74 6.47
N THR A 118 11.28 2.88 6.28
CA THR A 118 10.20 3.36 7.16
C THR A 118 8.86 3.46 6.43
N LEU A 119 7.75 3.55 7.17
CA LEU A 119 6.44 3.88 6.60
C LEU A 119 6.43 5.27 5.95
N ARG A 120 7.26 6.19 6.47
CA ARG A 120 7.40 7.54 5.92
C ARG A 120 8.01 7.50 4.52
N ASP A 121 9.06 6.70 4.33
CA ASP A 121 9.68 6.52 3.01
C ASP A 121 8.66 6.00 1.98
N VAL A 122 7.72 5.13 2.40
CA VAL A 122 6.63 4.69 1.54
C VAL A 122 5.71 5.87 1.19
N CYS A 123 5.32 6.68 2.18
CA CYS A 123 4.43 7.83 2.01
C CYS A 123 5.04 8.95 1.14
N ASP A 124 6.36 9.06 1.11
CA ASP A 124 7.07 10.05 0.30
C ASP A 124 7.12 9.70 -1.20
N PHE A 125 6.55 8.56 -1.61
CA PHE A 125 6.36 8.24 -3.02
C PHE A 125 5.50 9.29 -3.75
N ASP A 126 6.07 9.87 -4.82
CA ASP A 126 5.51 11.03 -5.50
C ASP A 126 5.50 10.91 -7.04
N ARG A 127 5.68 9.70 -7.58
CA ARG A 127 5.83 9.46 -9.02
C ARG A 127 4.49 9.39 -9.76
N GLU A 128 4.51 9.72 -11.05
CA GLU A 128 3.34 9.68 -11.94
C GLU A 128 2.11 10.44 -11.43
N GLY A 129 2.34 11.47 -10.61
CA GLY A 129 1.30 12.32 -10.03
C GLY A 129 0.65 11.77 -8.75
N TYR A 130 0.99 10.54 -8.33
CA TYR A 130 0.48 9.97 -7.08
C TYR A 130 1.01 10.73 -5.86
N ARG A 131 0.17 10.86 -4.83
CA ARG A 131 0.51 11.39 -3.52
C ARG A 131 -0.15 10.56 -2.44
N CYS A 132 0.53 10.39 -1.31
CA CYS A 132 -0.06 9.78 -0.13
C CYS A 132 -1.22 10.66 0.38
N VAL A 133 -2.33 10.02 0.75
CA VAL A 133 -3.56 10.66 1.20
C VAL A 133 -3.74 10.38 2.70
N ALA A 134 -3.91 11.43 3.48
CA ALA A 134 -4.27 11.32 4.88
C ALA A 134 -5.69 10.76 5.05
N PHE A 135 -5.89 9.94 6.07
CA PHE A 135 -7.21 9.54 6.53
C PHE A 135 -7.88 10.69 7.32
N ALA A 136 -9.16 10.52 7.66
CA ALA A 136 -9.96 11.57 8.30
C ALA A 136 -9.43 12.03 9.67
N ASP A 137 -8.64 11.18 10.33
CA ASP A 137 -7.94 11.44 11.59
C ASP A 137 -6.58 12.14 11.39
N GLY A 138 -6.21 12.44 10.15
CA GLY A 138 -4.92 13.06 9.78
C GLY A 138 -3.77 12.07 9.61
N ASN A 139 -3.95 10.79 9.95
CA ASN A 139 -2.91 9.78 9.82
C ASN A 139 -2.72 9.37 8.35
N MET A 140 -1.48 9.09 7.93
CA MET A 140 -1.17 8.64 6.56
C MET A 140 -1.42 7.14 6.34
N TRP A 141 -1.50 6.38 7.42
CA TRP A 141 -1.81 4.95 7.43
C TRP A 141 -2.80 4.64 8.54
N LYS A 142 -3.60 3.59 8.37
CA LYS A 142 -4.52 3.10 9.40
C LYS A 142 -4.60 1.58 9.40
N GLU A 143 -5.09 0.99 10.49
CA GLU A 143 -5.41 -0.43 10.50
C GLU A 143 -6.47 -0.77 9.43
N ASP A 144 -6.23 -1.85 8.70
CA ASP A 144 -7.11 -2.31 7.65
C ASP A 144 -8.33 -3.02 8.28
N ALA A 145 -9.39 -2.26 8.52
CA ALA A 145 -10.62 -2.69 9.21
C ALA A 145 -11.30 -3.96 8.65
N GLY A 146 -10.91 -4.43 7.47
CA GLY A 146 -11.44 -5.65 6.85
C GLY A 146 -10.68 -6.95 7.17
N LYS A 147 -9.55 -6.90 7.89
CA LYS A 147 -8.75 -8.10 8.20
C LYS A 147 -8.29 -8.05 9.66
N LYS A 148 -8.92 -8.86 10.52
CA LYS A 148 -8.42 -9.09 11.88
C LYS A 148 -7.27 -10.09 11.85
N CYS A 149 -6.26 -9.81 12.66
CA CYS A 149 -5.12 -10.67 12.89
C CYS A 149 -5.17 -11.03 14.39
N ASP A 150 -5.24 -12.32 14.71
CA ASP A 150 -5.18 -12.80 16.10
C ASP A 150 -3.73 -12.78 16.62
N SER A 151 -2.75 -12.59 15.73
CA SER A 151 -1.35 -12.36 16.09
C SER A 151 -1.05 -10.87 16.26
N ASP A 152 0.05 -10.54 16.96
CA ASP A 152 0.53 -9.16 17.13
C ASP A 152 1.03 -8.50 15.81
N ALA A 153 0.93 -9.18 14.67
CA ALA A 153 1.19 -8.56 13.37
C ALA A 153 0.05 -7.60 12.99
N LYS A 154 0.41 -6.40 12.53
CA LYS A 154 -0.55 -5.36 12.19
C LYS A 154 -0.81 -5.33 10.69
N ILE A 155 -2.08 -5.38 10.29
CA ILE A 155 -2.47 -5.17 8.90
C ILE A 155 -2.82 -3.70 8.74
N MET A 156 -2.02 -3.00 7.97
CA MET A 156 -2.16 -1.56 7.77
C MET A 156 -2.51 -1.25 6.33
N ARG A 157 -3.08 -0.08 6.10
CA ARG A 157 -3.41 0.43 4.77
C ARG A 157 -2.87 1.83 4.58
N VAL A 158 -2.31 2.10 3.40
CA VAL A 158 -1.96 3.42 2.89
C VAL A 158 -2.64 3.65 1.54
N ILE A 159 -3.06 4.89 1.28
CA ILE A 159 -3.75 5.28 0.05
C ILE A 159 -2.91 6.32 -0.70
N PHE A 160 -2.72 6.10 -1.99
CA PHE A 160 -2.16 7.07 -2.91
C PHE A 160 -3.20 7.44 -3.95
N ASP A 161 -3.35 8.72 -4.22
CA ASP A 161 -4.22 9.20 -5.30
C ASP A 161 -3.45 10.20 -6.16
N ARG A 162 -3.61 10.08 -7.48
CA ARG A 162 -2.91 10.93 -8.46
C ARG A 162 -3.76 12.08 -9.00
N ASP A 163 -4.91 12.36 -8.40
CA ASP A 163 -5.81 13.43 -8.88
C ASP A 163 -6.34 14.39 -7.81
N VAL A 164 -5.71 14.41 -6.63
CA VAL A 164 -6.19 15.24 -5.51
C VAL A 164 -5.92 16.74 -5.69
N ALA A 165 -5.09 17.17 -6.66
CA ALA A 165 -4.68 18.58 -6.73
C ALA A 165 -4.31 19.14 -8.12
N LYS A 166 -4.83 18.59 -9.23
CA LYS A 166 -4.85 19.33 -10.52
C LYS A 166 -6.20 20.00 -10.83
N TRP A 167 -7.26 19.74 -10.04
CA TRP A 167 -8.58 20.37 -10.19
C TRP A 167 -8.81 21.57 -9.24
N ASP A 168 -8.41 21.49 -7.97
CA ASP A 168 -8.67 22.59 -7.02
C ASP A 168 -7.81 23.83 -7.27
N ALA A 169 -6.64 23.67 -7.89
CA ALA A 169 -5.83 24.78 -8.41
C ALA A 169 -6.50 25.54 -9.58
N LYS A 170 -7.44 24.92 -10.31
CA LYS A 170 -8.25 25.63 -11.34
C LYS A 170 -9.38 26.46 -10.73
N ARG A 171 -9.94 26.08 -9.58
CA ARG A 171 -10.99 26.86 -8.88
C ARG A 171 -10.42 28.12 -8.26
N SER A 172 -9.31 28.01 -7.52
CA SER A 172 -8.61 29.16 -6.91
C SER A 172 -8.04 30.15 -7.94
N ALA A 173 -7.62 29.69 -9.12
CA ALA A 173 -7.20 30.54 -10.24
C ALA A 173 -8.38 31.22 -11.00
N SER A 174 -9.59 30.69 -10.90
CA SER A 174 -10.80 31.26 -11.53
C SER A 174 -11.49 32.33 -10.66
N ASP A 175 -11.48 32.16 -9.34
CA ASP A 175 -12.04 33.11 -8.38
C ASP A 175 -11.18 34.38 -8.24
N SER A 176 -9.86 34.24 -8.30
CA SER A 176 -8.91 35.36 -8.32
C SER A 176 -9.00 36.20 -9.61
N LYS A 177 -9.40 35.59 -10.75
CA LYS A 177 -9.71 36.32 -11.99
C LYS A 177 -11.03 37.09 -11.92
N LYS A 178 -12.08 36.56 -11.29
CA LYS A 178 -13.36 37.27 -11.10
C LYS A 178 -13.26 38.44 -10.12
N GLN A 179 -12.50 38.31 -9.05
CA GLN A 179 -12.28 39.41 -8.09
C GLN A 179 -11.47 40.57 -8.69
N ASN A 180 -10.50 40.29 -9.57
CA ASN A 180 -9.72 41.33 -10.25
C ASN A 180 -10.47 42.03 -11.40
N ALA A 181 -11.42 41.34 -12.05
CA ALA A 181 -12.29 41.96 -13.05
C ALA A 181 -13.29 42.94 -12.42
N SER A 182 -13.84 42.63 -11.23
CA SER A 182 -14.79 43.49 -10.50
C SER A 182 -14.15 44.75 -9.90
N LYS A 183 -12.84 44.72 -9.60
CA LYS A 183 -12.09 45.90 -9.11
C LYS A 183 -11.72 46.88 -10.24
N LYS A 184 -11.68 46.44 -11.49
CA LYS A 184 -11.32 47.28 -12.66
C LYS A 184 -12.49 48.14 -13.17
N THR A 185 -13.74 47.76 -12.89
CA THR A 185 -14.95 48.49 -13.28
C THR A 185 -15.43 49.52 -12.24
N LYS A 186 -14.80 49.61 -11.06
CA LYS A 186 -15.11 50.61 -10.01
C LYS A 186 -14.09 51.77 -9.94
N LYS A 187 -13.12 51.82 -10.85
CA LYS A 187 -12.19 52.95 -11.05
C LYS A 187 -12.42 53.52 -12.45
N LEU A 188 -13.53 54.22 -12.62
CA LEU A 188 -13.86 55.15 -13.71
C LEU A 188 -14.90 56.12 -13.16
#